data_AF-A0A1V3H7G5-F1
#
_entry.id   AF-A0A1V3H7G5-F1
#
_cell.length_a   1.000
_cell.length_b   1.000
_cell.length_c   1.000
_cell.angle_alpha   90.00
_cell.angle_beta   90.00
_cell.angle_gamma   90.00
#
_symmetry.space_group_name_H-M   'P 1'
#
loop_
_entity.id
_entity.type
_entity.pdbx_description
1 polymer ?
#
loop_
_entity_poly.entity_id
_entity_poly.type
_entity_poly.pdbx_seq_one_letter_code
_entity_poly.pdbx_strand_id
1 'polypeptide(L)'
;MAHGQSTIDKQAVKAFFLQLQDDICQQLAQEDGQARFIEDAWEREKGGGGRSRVLRQGQVFEQAGVNFSHVFGDQMPASATAHRPELAGRCFEAMGVSLVIHPHNPYVPTSHANVRFFIAEKEGADPVWWFGGGFDLTPFYPFEEDCQHWHRTAKALCAPFGDSVYADHKAWCDRYFYLPHRDETRGVGGLFFDDLNQWPFKQCFAYTQAVGKGFIDAYLPIVQRRKAMPYGERERDFQLYRRGRYVEFNLVYDRGTLFGLQSGGRTESILMSMPPMARWEYNWSPDDDAPEARLYRDYLKPREW
;
A
#
# COMPACT_ATOMS: atom_id res chain seq x y z
N MET A 1 38.97 1.20 9.33
CA MET A 1 37.97 0.84 10.36
C MET A 1 36.89 0.03 9.68
N ALA A 2 36.88 -1.28 9.91
CA ALA A 2 35.90 -2.19 9.33
C ALA A 2 34.51 -1.77 9.80
N HIS A 3 33.70 -1.23 8.88
CA HIS A 3 32.28 -1.05 9.12
C HIS A 3 31.71 -2.44 9.32
N GLY A 4 31.31 -2.78 10.55
CA GLY A 4 30.68 -4.06 10.84
C GLY A 4 29.50 -4.22 9.90
N GLN A 5 29.62 -5.11 8.92
CA GLN A 5 28.54 -5.47 8.02
C GLN A 5 27.42 -6.00 8.90
N SER A 6 26.35 -5.22 9.04
CA SER A 6 25.10 -5.72 9.60
C SER A 6 24.65 -6.87 8.72
N THR A 7 24.79 -8.10 9.20
CA THR A 7 24.32 -9.30 8.49
C THR A 7 22.85 -9.11 8.11
N ILE A 8 22.53 -9.32 6.83
CA ILE A 8 21.17 -9.25 6.32
C ILE A 8 20.40 -10.45 6.86
N ASP A 9 19.33 -10.18 7.61
CA ASP A 9 18.51 -11.22 8.25
C ASP A 9 17.18 -11.39 7.54
N LYS A 10 17.18 -12.21 6.47
CA LYS A 10 15.99 -12.50 5.66
C LYS A 10 14.89 -13.21 6.47
N GLN A 11 15.27 -14.02 7.44
CA GLN A 11 14.32 -14.78 8.27
C GLN A 11 13.57 -13.87 9.23
N ALA A 12 14.25 -12.91 9.86
CA ALA A 12 13.61 -11.90 10.69
C ALA A 12 12.61 -11.04 9.90
N VAL A 13 12.95 -10.65 8.66
CA VAL A 13 12.05 -9.90 7.77
C VAL A 13 10.81 -10.72 7.45
N LYS A 14 10.99 -11.99 7.04
CA LYS A 14 9.87 -12.90 6.74
C LYS A 14 8.96 -13.10 7.94
N ALA A 15 9.52 -13.38 9.12
CA ALA A 15 8.76 -13.57 10.35
C ALA A 15 7.95 -12.32 10.71
N PHE A 16 8.56 -11.13 10.59
CA PHE A 16 7.86 -9.87 10.80
C PHE A 16 6.70 -9.66 9.82
N PHE A 17 6.89 -9.92 8.52
CA PHE A 17 5.83 -9.76 7.52
C PHE A 17 4.67 -10.74 7.70
N LEU A 18 4.95 -11.98 8.09
CA LEU A 18 3.90 -12.95 8.44
C LEU A 18 3.09 -12.47 9.65
N GLN A 19 3.76 -12.04 10.72
CA GLN A 19 3.11 -11.51 11.91
C GLN A 19 2.30 -10.23 11.61
N LEU A 20 2.85 -9.33 10.79
CA LEU A 20 2.17 -8.09 10.40
C LEU A 20 0.85 -8.39 9.67
N GLN A 21 0.85 -9.37 8.76
CA GLN A 21 -0.38 -9.81 8.09
C GLN A 21 -1.38 -10.37 9.12
N ASP A 22 -0.93 -11.18 10.07
CA ASP A 22 -1.77 -11.74 11.12
C ASP A 22 -2.41 -10.63 11.99
N ASP A 23 -1.62 -9.69 12.46
CA ASP A 23 -2.05 -8.58 13.32
C ASP A 23 -3.05 -7.66 12.61
N ILE A 24 -2.80 -7.30 11.35
CA ILE A 24 -3.70 -6.43 10.58
C ILE A 24 -5.02 -7.15 10.31
N CYS A 25 -4.98 -8.42 9.86
CA CYS A 25 -6.19 -9.20 9.62
C CYS A 25 -7.04 -9.35 10.89
N GLN A 26 -6.40 -9.59 12.04
CA GLN A 26 -7.09 -9.72 13.32
C GLN A 26 -7.81 -8.41 13.70
N GLN A 27 -7.11 -7.28 13.64
CA GLN A 27 -7.68 -5.98 14.01
C GLN A 27 -8.83 -5.57 13.08
N LEU A 28 -8.67 -5.77 11.77
CA LEU A 28 -9.73 -5.48 10.81
C LEU A 28 -10.94 -6.41 10.99
N ALA A 29 -10.74 -7.71 11.20
CA ALA A 29 -11.85 -8.63 11.46
C ALA A 29 -12.59 -8.29 12.77
N GLN A 30 -11.87 -7.85 13.80
CA GLN A 30 -12.47 -7.39 15.05
C GLN A 30 -13.29 -6.11 14.85
N GLU A 31 -12.79 -5.17 14.06
CA GLU A 31 -13.47 -3.91 13.76
C GLU A 31 -14.73 -4.10 12.90
N ASP A 32 -14.68 -5.05 11.96
CA ASP A 32 -15.82 -5.44 11.12
C ASP A 32 -16.91 -6.11 11.95
N GLY A 33 -16.54 -7.04 12.83
CA GLY A 33 -17.45 -7.74 13.75
C GLY A 33 -18.34 -8.80 13.10
N GLN A 34 -18.41 -8.88 11.77
CA GLN A 34 -19.24 -9.84 11.03
C GLN A 34 -18.42 -10.78 10.14
N ALA A 35 -17.70 -10.22 9.16
CA ALA A 35 -16.95 -11.03 8.20
C ALA A 35 -15.55 -11.39 8.71
N ARG A 36 -14.98 -12.45 8.14
CA ARG A 36 -13.63 -12.93 8.46
C ARG A 36 -12.78 -12.99 7.20
N PHE A 37 -11.47 -12.88 7.37
CA PHE A 37 -10.53 -13.16 6.30
C PHE A 37 -10.53 -14.65 5.97
N ILE A 38 -10.65 -14.97 4.69
CA ILE A 38 -10.45 -16.31 4.15
C ILE A 38 -9.03 -16.35 3.59
N GLU A 39 -8.23 -17.31 4.09
CA GLU A 39 -6.87 -17.52 3.61
C GLU A 39 -6.85 -18.47 2.41
N ASP A 40 -6.06 -18.08 1.42
CA ASP A 40 -5.71 -18.85 0.23
C ASP A 40 -4.19 -18.91 0.17
N ALA A 41 -3.63 -20.04 0.61
CA ALA A 41 -2.21 -20.32 0.58
C ALA A 41 -1.84 -20.93 -0.77
N TRP A 42 -0.77 -20.43 -1.39
CA TRP A 42 -0.37 -20.83 -2.73
C TRP A 42 1.15 -20.92 -2.85
N GLU A 43 1.59 -21.79 -3.75
CA GLU A 43 2.99 -21.99 -4.10
C GLU A 43 3.24 -21.54 -5.53
N ARG A 44 4.48 -21.13 -5.80
CA ARG A 44 4.94 -20.73 -7.13
C ARG A 44 5.88 -21.81 -7.66
N GLU A 45 5.59 -22.32 -8.86
CA GLU A 45 6.38 -23.36 -9.51
C GLU A 45 7.88 -23.00 -9.63
N LYS A 46 8.18 -21.71 -9.81
CA LYS A 46 9.56 -21.17 -9.90
C LYS A 46 10.23 -20.88 -8.55
N GLY A 47 9.60 -21.22 -7.43
CA GLY A 47 10.13 -20.99 -6.08
C GLY A 47 9.33 -19.95 -5.29
N GLY A 48 9.03 -20.33 -4.04
CA GLY A 48 8.30 -19.52 -3.08
C GLY A 48 6.78 -19.67 -3.17
N GLY A 49 6.06 -18.64 -2.75
CA GLY A 49 4.60 -18.67 -2.64
C GLY A 49 4.06 -17.48 -1.87
N GLY A 50 2.87 -17.63 -1.29
CA GLY A 50 2.25 -16.59 -0.48
C GLY A 50 1.00 -17.04 0.27
N ARG A 51 0.49 -16.13 1.09
CA ARG A 51 -0.79 -16.25 1.78
C ARG A 51 -1.63 -15.06 1.38
N SER A 52 -2.65 -15.27 0.55
CA SER A 52 -3.63 -14.23 0.24
C SER A 52 -4.76 -14.32 1.25
N ARG A 53 -5.11 -13.21 1.92
CA ARG A 53 -6.23 -13.16 2.84
C ARG A 53 -7.24 -12.15 2.36
N VAL A 54 -8.48 -12.56 2.15
CA VAL A 54 -9.55 -11.69 1.65
C VAL A 54 -10.77 -11.78 2.54
N LEU A 55 -11.26 -10.62 2.99
CA LEU A 55 -12.55 -10.40 3.62
C LEU A 55 -13.48 -9.75 2.58
N ARG A 56 -14.69 -10.29 2.41
CA ARG A 56 -15.71 -9.78 1.47
C ARG A 56 -17.05 -9.68 2.19
N GLN A 57 -17.87 -8.72 1.77
CA GLN A 57 -19.24 -8.55 2.27
C GLN A 57 -19.30 -8.42 3.80
N GLY A 58 -18.35 -7.69 4.39
CA GLY A 58 -18.33 -7.36 5.80
C GLY A 58 -19.28 -6.23 6.16
N GLN A 59 -19.50 -6.02 7.45
CA GLN A 59 -20.36 -4.94 7.94
C GLN A 59 -19.72 -3.58 7.72
N VAL A 60 -18.40 -3.48 7.91
CA VAL A 60 -17.62 -2.25 7.79
C VAL A 60 -16.83 -2.26 6.49
N PHE A 61 -16.21 -3.40 6.17
CA PHE A 61 -15.37 -3.56 4.99
C PHE A 61 -16.13 -4.33 3.91
N GLU A 62 -16.48 -3.64 2.82
CA GLU A 62 -17.11 -4.27 1.66
C GLU A 62 -16.16 -5.28 1.01
N GLN A 63 -14.88 -4.91 0.91
CA GLN A 63 -13.80 -5.80 0.56
C GLN A 63 -12.49 -5.33 1.22
N ALA A 64 -11.75 -6.25 1.81
CA ALA A 64 -10.39 -6.00 2.29
C ALA A 64 -9.50 -7.18 1.92
N GLY A 65 -8.33 -6.92 1.38
CA GLY A 65 -7.34 -7.97 1.19
C GLY A 65 -5.99 -7.57 1.76
N VAL A 66 -5.33 -8.55 2.39
CA VAL A 66 -4.02 -8.42 3.01
C VAL A 66 -3.20 -9.60 2.56
N ASN A 67 -2.31 -9.37 1.60
CA ASN A 67 -1.56 -10.42 0.92
C ASN A 67 -0.11 -10.41 1.40
N PHE A 68 0.37 -11.59 1.80
CA PHE A 68 1.79 -11.86 1.98
C PHE A 68 2.31 -12.67 0.79
N SER A 69 3.51 -12.34 0.32
CA SER A 69 4.25 -13.18 -0.62
C SER A 69 5.72 -13.26 -0.22
N HIS A 70 6.34 -14.39 -0.54
CA HIS A 70 7.78 -14.59 -0.53
C HIS A 70 8.13 -15.46 -1.74
N VAL A 71 8.65 -14.82 -2.78
CA VAL A 71 9.02 -15.45 -4.04
C VAL A 71 10.53 -15.39 -4.21
N PHE A 72 11.10 -16.41 -4.83
CA PHE A 72 12.52 -16.48 -5.11
C PHE A 72 12.77 -17.21 -6.43
N GLY A 73 14.00 -17.12 -6.93
CA GLY A 73 14.42 -17.83 -8.12
C GLY A 73 15.89 -17.61 -8.44
N ASP A 74 16.42 -18.48 -9.32
CA ASP A 74 17.85 -18.53 -9.62
C ASP A 74 18.33 -17.38 -10.52
N GLN A 75 17.41 -16.72 -11.23
CA GLN A 75 17.73 -15.63 -12.16
C GLN A 75 16.64 -14.56 -12.17
N MET A 76 17.07 -13.30 -12.23
CA MET A 76 16.16 -12.16 -12.40
C MET A 76 15.48 -12.18 -13.78
N PRO A 77 14.20 -11.78 -13.89
CA PRO A 77 13.55 -11.57 -15.18
C PRO A 77 14.31 -10.55 -16.03
N ALA A 78 14.37 -10.76 -17.35
CA ALA A 78 15.06 -9.86 -18.28
C ALA A 78 14.55 -8.41 -18.22
N SER A 79 13.27 -8.22 -17.91
CA SER A 79 12.67 -6.89 -17.70
C SER A 79 13.26 -6.15 -16.50
N ALA A 80 13.68 -6.87 -15.45
CA ALA A 80 14.27 -6.26 -14.25
C ALA A 80 15.75 -5.93 -14.43
N THR A 81 16.50 -6.74 -15.20
CA THR A 81 17.93 -6.50 -15.45
C THR A 81 18.19 -5.42 -16.50
N ALA A 82 17.22 -5.11 -17.38
CA ALA A 82 17.33 -4.03 -18.37
C ALA A 82 17.62 -2.66 -17.75
N HIS A 83 17.09 -2.40 -16.54
CA HIS A 83 17.30 -1.16 -15.80
C HIS A 83 18.32 -1.27 -14.66
N ARG A 84 18.77 -2.50 -14.34
CA ARG A 84 19.73 -2.81 -13.25
C ARG A 84 20.68 -3.92 -13.68
N PRO A 85 21.70 -3.62 -14.52
CA PRO A 85 22.64 -4.61 -15.03
C PRO A 85 23.38 -5.39 -13.94
N GLU A 86 23.58 -4.79 -12.76
CA GLU A 86 24.20 -5.38 -11.58
C GLU A 86 23.42 -6.57 -11.00
N LEU A 87 22.15 -6.74 -11.38
CA LEU A 87 21.30 -7.86 -10.99
C LEU A 87 21.44 -9.08 -11.92
N ALA A 88 22.15 -8.94 -13.04
CA ALA A 88 22.32 -10.02 -14.00
C ALA A 88 23.10 -11.20 -13.41
N GLY A 89 22.53 -12.41 -13.54
CA GLY A 89 23.13 -13.65 -13.04
C GLY A 89 23.13 -13.79 -11.51
N ARG A 90 22.32 -13.00 -10.80
CA ARG A 90 22.08 -13.14 -9.36
C ARG A 90 20.81 -13.97 -9.11
N CYS A 91 20.84 -14.81 -8.08
CA CYS A 91 19.63 -15.36 -7.47
C CYS A 91 18.91 -14.26 -6.72
N PHE A 92 17.58 -14.31 -6.63
CA PHE A 92 16.81 -13.26 -5.97
C PHE A 92 15.78 -13.81 -5.00
N GLU A 93 15.47 -13.00 -3.99
CA GLU A 93 14.29 -13.16 -3.14
C GLU A 93 13.55 -11.83 -3.04
N ALA A 94 12.23 -11.88 -3.12
CA ALA A 94 11.35 -10.76 -2.87
C ALA A 94 10.24 -11.21 -1.92
N MET A 95 10.05 -10.47 -0.83
CA MET A 95 8.98 -10.73 0.12
C MET A 95 8.29 -9.44 0.55
N GLY A 96 7.02 -9.51 0.90
CA GLY A 96 6.29 -8.33 1.34
C GLY A 96 4.86 -8.61 1.77
N VAL A 97 4.29 -7.60 2.42
CA VAL A 97 2.85 -7.49 2.71
C VAL A 97 2.30 -6.35 1.88
N SER A 98 1.21 -6.60 1.16
CA SER A 98 0.47 -5.59 0.40
C SER A 98 -1.01 -5.71 0.71
N LEU A 99 -1.67 -4.57 0.95
CA LEU A 99 -3.08 -4.56 1.32
C LEU A 99 -3.84 -3.39 0.71
N VAL A 100 -5.12 -3.63 0.45
CA VAL A 100 -6.09 -2.60 0.09
C VAL A 100 -7.39 -2.86 0.83
N ILE A 101 -8.00 -1.79 1.35
CA ILE A 101 -9.24 -1.85 2.12
C ILE A 101 -10.26 -0.91 1.47
N HIS A 102 -11.42 -1.48 1.13
CA HIS A 102 -12.57 -0.78 0.58
C HIS A 102 -13.74 -0.88 1.57
N PRO A 103 -13.98 0.17 2.37
CA PRO A 103 -15.11 0.23 3.29
C PRO A 103 -16.45 0.32 2.57
N HIS A 104 -17.50 -0.16 3.21
CA HIS A 104 -18.88 0.02 2.75
C HIS A 104 -19.31 1.49 2.82
N ASN A 105 -19.02 2.15 3.95
CA ASN A 105 -19.47 3.52 4.23
C ASN A 105 -18.61 4.56 3.48
N PRO A 106 -19.18 5.45 2.64
CA PRO A 106 -18.45 6.50 1.91
C PRO A 106 -17.67 7.48 2.79
N TYR A 107 -18.01 7.61 4.07
CA TYR A 107 -17.28 8.45 5.01
C TYR A 107 -16.02 7.78 5.56
N VAL A 108 -15.83 6.47 5.33
CA VAL A 108 -14.57 5.78 5.65
C VAL A 108 -13.72 5.73 4.38
N PRO A 109 -12.50 6.29 4.38
CA PRO A 109 -11.62 6.26 3.21
C PRO A 109 -11.20 4.85 2.80
N THR A 110 -10.98 4.64 1.50
CA THR A 110 -10.14 3.53 1.05
C THR A 110 -8.71 3.76 1.50
N SER A 111 -7.99 2.70 1.84
CA SER A 111 -6.58 2.79 2.22
C SER A 111 -5.75 1.68 1.60
N HIS A 112 -4.49 1.98 1.35
CA HIS A 112 -3.50 1.03 0.86
C HIS A 112 -2.25 1.09 1.75
N ALA A 113 -1.60 -0.06 1.91
CA ALA A 113 -0.27 -0.13 2.47
C ALA A 113 0.56 -1.24 1.84
N ASN A 114 1.86 -1.01 1.79
CA ASN A 114 2.85 -1.97 1.33
C ASN A 114 4.11 -1.89 2.18
N VAL A 115 4.68 -3.04 2.52
CA VAL A 115 6.06 -3.15 2.98
C VAL A 115 6.70 -4.34 2.30
N ARG A 116 7.89 -4.16 1.74
CA ARG A 116 8.58 -5.19 0.96
C ARG A 116 10.09 -5.11 1.15
N PHE A 117 10.72 -6.25 0.92
CA PHE A 117 12.16 -6.44 0.95
C PHE A 117 12.58 -7.22 -0.29
N PHE A 118 13.63 -6.75 -0.95
CA PHE A 118 14.26 -7.40 -2.08
C PHE A 118 15.74 -7.63 -1.78
N ILE A 119 16.25 -8.79 -2.20
CA ILE A 119 17.68 -9.10 -2.19
C ILE A 119 18.06 -9.93 -3.41
N ALA A 120 19.24 -9.64 -3.96
CA ALA A 120 19.87 -10.38 -5.04
C ALA A 120 21.32 -10.75 -4.68
N GLU A 121 21.62 -12.03 -4.75
CA GLU A 121 22.87 -12.62 -4.26
C GLU A 121 23.61 -13.33 -5.40
N LYS A 122 24.95 -13.29 -5.35
CA LYS A 122 25.83 -14.01 -6.26
C LYS A 122 27.10 -14.37 -5.52
N GLU A 123 27.58 -15.59 -5.71
CA GLU A 123 28.81 -16.06 -5.09
C GLU A 123 30.00 -15.14 -5.45
N GLY A 124 30.78 -14.76 -4.45
CA GLY A 124 31.93 -13.87 -4.61
C GLY A 124 31.60 -12.38 -4.82
N ALA A 125 30.34 -11.96 -4.68
CA ALA A 125 29.94 -10.55 -4.78
C ALA A 125 29.06 -10.12 -3.60
N ASP A 126 29.15 -8.85 -3.20
CA ASP A 126 28.26 -8.30 -2.19
C ASP A 126 26.78 -8.37 -2.64
N PRO A 127 25.84 -8.64 -1.73
CA PRO A 127 24.41 -8.70 -2.05
C PRO A 127 23.87 -7.30 -2.38
N VAL A 128 22.99 -7.22 -3.36
CA VAL A 128 22.22 -6.00 -3.66
C VAL A 128 20.86 -6.15 -3.01
N TRP A 129 20.47 -5.21 -2.17
CA TRP A 129 19.20 -5.28 -1.45
C TRP A 129 18.60 -3.89 -1.24
N TRP A 130 17.30 -3.85 -1.01
CA TRP A 130 16.59 -2.65 -0.59
C TRP A 130 15.24 -3.01 0.05
N PHE A 131 14.74 -2.08 0.87
CA PHE A 131 13.34 -2.07 1.28
C PHE A 131 12.53 -1.11 0.41
N GLY A 132 11.23 -1.33 0.37
CA GLY A 132 10.28 -0.39 -0.20
C GLY A 132 8.94 -0.50 0.52
N GLY A 133 8.09 0.50 0.37
CA GLY A 133 6.79 0.49 1.02
C GLY A 133 6.16 1.85 1.16
N GLY A 134 5.22 1.92 2.08
CA GLY A 134 4.41 3.10 2.33
C GLY A 134 2.99 2.76 2.69
N PHE A 135 2.21 3.79 2.96
CA PHE A 135 0.77 3.72 3.10
C PHE A 135 0.15 5.02 2.63
N ASP A 136 -1.07 4.95 2.12
CA ASP A 136 -1.80 6.11 1.60
C ASP A 136 -3.30 6.01 1.83
N LEU A 137 -3.95 7.17 1.92
CA LEU A 137 -5.37 7.32 2.23
C LEU A 137 -6.13 7.96 1.07
N THR A 138 -7.22 7.33 0.66
CA THR A 138 -8.08 7.72 -0.47
C THR A 138 -9.51 8.00 0.04
N PRO A 139 -9.80 9.22 0.51
CA PRO A 139 -11.13 9.59 0.99
C PRO A 139 -12.11 9.84 -0.17
N PHE A 140 -13.40 9.66 0.11
CA PHE A 140 -14.50 10.11 -0.75
C PHE A 140 -15.08 11.41 -0.21
N TYR A 141 -15.48 11.40 1.07
CA TYR A 141 -15.90 12.58 1.82
C TYR A 141 -14.85 12.88 2.90
N PRO A 142 -13.88 13.77 2.63
CA PRO A 142 -12.74 13.97 3.51
C PRO A 142 -13.09 14.82 4.74
N PHE A 143 -12.48 14.46 5.86
CA PHE A 143 -12.47 15.24 7.09
C PHE A 143 -11.05 15.72 7.38
N GLU A 144 -10.88 17.02 7.62
CA GLU A 144 -9.57 17.63 7.84
C GLU A 144 -8.84 16.96 9.01
N GLU A 145 -9.57 16.67 10.10
CA GLU A 145 -9.02 16.02 11.29
C GLU A 145 -8.53 14.59 11.04
N ASP A 146 -9.11 13.89 10.06
CA ASP A 146 -8.66 12.55 9.67
C ASP A 146 -7.36 12.63 8.86
N CYS A 147 -7.26 13.57 7.92
CA CYS A 147 -6.05 13.81 7.15
C CYS A 147 -4.89 14.25 8.08
N GLN A 148 -5.17 15.17 9.01
CA GLN A 148 -4.20 15.59 10.02
C GLN A 148 -3.78 14.46 10.96
N HIS A 149 -4.71 13.60 11.38
CA HIS A 149 -4.39 12.43 12.18
C HIS A 149 -3.47 11.47 11.40
N TRP A 150 -3.84 11.12 10.17
CA TRP A 150 -3.06 10.26 9.27
C TRP A 150 -1.62 10.74 9.09
N HIS A 151 -1.46 12.01 8.72
CA HIS A 151 -0.14 12.60 8.46
C HIS A 151 0.67 12.84 9.73
N ARG A 152 0.04 13.12 10.88
CA ARG A 152 0.73 13.23 12.17
C ARG A 152 1.25 11.88 12.65
N THR A 153 0.50 10.80 12.48
CA THR A 153 0.96 9.44 12.78
C THR A 153 2.16 9.05 11.90
N ALA A 154 2.07 9.34 10.60
CA ALA A 154 3.18 9.16 9.65
C ALA A 154 4.42 9.99 10.03
N LYS A 155 4.25 11.25 10.45
CA LYS A 155 5.37 12.09 10.87
C LYS A 155 6.02 11.58 12.15
N ALA A 156 5.21 11.16 13.13
CA ALA A 156 5.68 10.65 14.40
C ALA A 156 6.51 9.36 14.23
N LEU A 157 6.07 8.41 13.38
CA LEU A 157 6.83 7.17 13.14
C LEU A 157 8.13 7.41 12.37
N CYS A 158 8.21 8.47 11.55
CA CYS A 158 9.43 8.81 10.80
C CYS A 158 10.47 9.53 11.65
N ALA A 159 10.06 10.27 12.70
CA ALA A 159 10.94 11.14 13.48
C ALA A 159 12.22 10.45 14.02
N PRO A 160 12.19 9.21 14.53
CA PRO A 160 13.41 8.53 14.99
C PRO A 160 14.43 8.20 13.90
N PHE A 161 14.05 8.30 12.62
CA PHE A 161 14.89 7.91 11.48
C PHE A 161 15.52 9.12 10.76
N GLY A 162 15.15 10.33 11.15
CA GLY A 162 15.72 11.58 10.66
C GLY A 162 14.65 12.64 10.36
N ASP A 163 15.04 13.91 10.49
CA ASP A 163 14.11 15.05 10.40
C ASP A 163 13.48 15.21 9.00
N SER A 164 14.18 14.79 7.94
CA SER A 164 13.68 14.89 6.56
C SER A 164 12.84 13.69 6.12
N VAL A 165 12.89 12.56 6.84
CA VAL A 165 12.34 11.26 6.37
C VAL A 165 10.85 11.37 6.05
N TYR A 166 10.08 12.05 6.90
CA TYR A 166 8.66 12.28 6.63
C TYR A 166 8.46 13.15 5.39
N ALA A 167 9.17 14.29 5.29
CA ALA A 167 9.00 15.23 4.20
C ALA A 167 9.34 14.58 2.84
N ASP A 168 10.44 13.83 2.78
CA ASP A 168 10.91 13.17 1.58
C ASP A 168 9.93 12.09 1.10
N HIS A 169 9.51 11.20 2.01
CA HIS A 169 8.60 10.10 1.69
C HIS A 169 7.14 10.54 1.47
N LYS A 170 6.70 11.61 2.13
CA LYS A 170 5.39 12.24 1.87
C LYS A 170 5.37 12.88 0.50
N ALA A 171 6.39 13.69 0.16
CA ALA A 171 6.48 14.30 -1.16
C ALA A 171 6.61 13.25 -2.27
N TRP A 172 7.26 12.11 -2.00
CA TRP A 172 7.28 11.00 -2.94
C TRP A 172 5.90 10.35 -3.09
N CYS A 173 5.15 10.18 -2.01
CA CYS A 173 3.76 9.69 -2.05
C CYS A 173 2.90 10.56 -2.96
N ASP A 174 2.99 11.90 -2.81
CA ASP A 174 2.26 12.88 -3.63
C ASP A 174 2.59 12.75 -5.12
N ARG A 175 3.86 12.52 -5.47
CA ARG A 175 4.31 12.34 -6.87
C ARG A 175 3.95 10.98 -7.44
N TYR A 176 4.00 9.92 -6.64
CA TYR A 176 3.78 8.55 -7.10
C TYR A 176 2.30 8.29 -7.36
N PHE A 177 1.43 8.70 -6.43
CA PHE A 177 -0.01 8.49 -6.51
C PHE A 177 -0.72 9.65 -7.21
N TYR A 178 -0.26 9.96 -8.42
CA TYR A 178 -0.82 11.01 -9.28
C TYR A 178 -1.48 10.39 -10.53
N LEU A 179 -2.59 10.97 -10.99
CA LEU A 179 -3.25 10.59 -12.24
C LEU A 179 -3.03 11.71 -13.29
N PRO A 180 -1.97 11.66 -14.11
CA PRO A 180 -1.65 12.71 -15.08
C PRO A 180 -2.79 13.09 -16.02
N HIS A 181 -3.61 12.13 -16.45
CA HIS A 181 -4.72 12.38 -17.37
C HIS A 181 -5.96 13.00 -16.69
N ARG A 182 -5.97 13.11 -15.37
CA ARG A 182 -7.05 13.72 -14.57
C ARG A 182 -6.59 14.99 -13.83
N ASP A 183 -5.29 15.24 -13.81
CA ASP A 183 -4.67 16.32 -13.04
C ASP A 183 -5.03 16.29 -11.54
N GLU A 184 -5.11 15.08 -10.96
CA GLU A 184 -5.49 14.87 -9.56
C GLU A 184 -4.57 13.84 -8.87
N THR A 185 -4.35 14.00 -7.57
CA THR A 185 -3.79 12.91 -6.76
C THR A 185 -4.84 11.82 -6.53
N ARG A 186 -4.40 10.57 -6.33
CA ARG A 186 -5.30 9.45 -6.04
C ARG A 186 -6.07 9.66 -4.73
N GLY A 187 -5.42 10.30 -3.76
CA GLY A 187 -5.94 10.58 -2.44
C GLY A 187 -5.14 11.69 -1.75
N VAL A 188 -5.18 11.70 -0.41
CA VAL A 188 -4.51 12.74 0.41
C VAL A 188 -3.05 12.40 0.75
N GLY A 189 -2.56 11.27 0.25
CA GLY A 189 -1.17 10.83 0.40
C GLY A 189 -0.93 10.06 1.70
N GLY A 190 0.31 10.14 2.18
CA GLY A 190 0.83 9.36 3.29
C GLY A 190 2.34 9.24 3.14
N LEU A 191 2.86 8.02 3.10
CA LEU A 191 4.28 7.73 2.87
C LEU A 191 4.45 6.87 1.63
N PHE A 192 5.49 7.12 0.85
CA PHE A 192 5.98 6.22 -0.18
C PHE A 192 7.50 6.25 -0.21
N PHE A 193 8.11 5.07 -0.27
CA PHE A 193 9.55 4.90 -0.45
C PHE A 193 9.86 3.65 -1.26
N ASP A 194 10.97 3.70 -1.98
CA ASP A 194 11.53 2.59 -2.72
C ASP A 194 13.05 2.71 -2.67
N ASP A 195 13.76 1.64 -3.02
CA ASP A 195 15.23 1.62 -3.04
C ASP A 195 15.88 2.05 -1.69
N LEU A 196 15.21 1.78 -0.56
CA LEU A 196 15.71 2.12 0.77
C LEU A 196 16.84 1.16 1.19
N ASN A 197 18.08 1.60 1.01
CA ASN A 197 19.30 0.89 1.41
C ASN A 197 20.44 1.83 1.86
N GLN A 198 20.15 3.12 2.04
CA GLN A 198 21.11 4.14 2.44
C GLN A 198 21.51 4.08 3.93
N TRP A 199 20.75 3.37 4.76
CA TRP A 199 21.07 3.14 6.17
C TRP A 199 21.54 1.70 6.40
N PRO A 200 22.18 1.40 7.54
CA PRO A 200 22.45 0.01 7.92
C PRO A 200 21.16 -0.84 7.87
N PHE A 201 21.27 -2.09 7.42
CA PHE A 201 20.13 -3.00 7.23
C PHE A 201 19.15 -3.00 8.42
N LYS A 202 19.67 -3.10 9.65
CA LYS A 202 18.85 -3.05 10.88
C LYS A 202 18.00 -1.79 11.00
N GLN A 203 18.52 -0.64 10.58
CA GLN A 203 17.79 0.63 10.61
C GLN A 203 16.73 0.70 9.51
N CYS A 204 17.03 0.28 8.28
CA CYS A 204 16.03 0.18 7.20
C CYS A 204 14.90 -0.79 7.58
N PHE A 205 15.25 -1.93 8.19
CA PHE A 205 14.28 -2.91 8.65
C PHE A 205 13.41 -2.34 9.77
N ALA A 206 14.00 -1.68 10.78
CA ALA A 206 13.25 -1.02 11.84
C ALA A 206 12.29 0.06 11.30
N TYR A 207 12.71 0.81 10.27
CA TYR A 207 11.83 1.79 9.60
C TYR A 207 10.66 1.11 8.89
N THR A 208 10.93 0.01 8.19
CA THR A 208 9.87 -0.79 7.52
C THR A 208 8.91 -1.39 8.55
N GLN A 209 9.40 -1.81 9.72
CA GLN A 209 8.55 -2.26 10.82
C GLN A 209 7.67 -1.14 11.36
N ALA A 210 8.23 0.07 11.55
CA ALA A 210 7.49 1.24 12.01
C ALA A 210 6.40 1.64 11.01
N VAL A 211 6.68 1.63 9.71
CA VAL A 211 5.69 1.92 8.65
C VAL A 211 4.58 0.87 8.63
N GLY A 212 4.93 -0.43 8.67
CA GLY A 212 3.95 -1.51 8.65
C GLY A 212 2.97 -1.45 9.83
N LYS A 213 3.49 -1.21 11.05
CA LYS A 213 2.67 -1.04 12.26
C LYS A 213 1.88 0.27 12.24
N GLY A 214 2.52 1.37 11.84
CA GLY A 214 1.91 2.69 11.83
C GLY A 214 0.71 2.81 10.89
N PHE A 215 0.60 1.97 9.86
CA PHE A 215 -0.58 1.91 9.01
C PHE A 215 -1.87 1.66 9.82
N ILE A 216 -1.91 0.59 10.62
CA ILE A 216 -3.14 0.22 11.32
C ILE A 216 -3.43 1.19 12.47
N ASP A 217 -2.38 1.69 13.14
CA ASP A 217 -2.47 2.73 14.16
C ASP A 217 -3.07 4.03 13.62
N ALA A 218 -2.80 4.37 12.35
CA ALA A 218 -3.35 5.56 11.69
C ALA A 218 -4.74 5.32 11.09
N TYR A 219 -5.02 4.13 10.55
CA TYR A 219 -6.25 3.85 9.82
C TYR A 219 -7.43 3.54 10.73
N LEU A 220 -7.22 2.69 11.74
CA LEU A 220 -8.31 2.16 12.56
C LEU A 220 -9.08 3.27 13.32
N PRO A 221 -8.43 4.30 13.90
CA PRO A 221 -9.15 5.40 14.52
C PRO A 221 -10.06 6.17 13.55
N ILE A 222 -9.67 6.28 12.27
CA ILE A 222 -10.49 6.90 11.22
C ILE A 222 -11.72 6.03 10.95
N VAL A 223 -11.53 4.71 10.77
CA VAL A 223 -12.63 3.77 10.58
C VAL A 223 -13.63 3.86 11.73
N GLN A 224 -13.16 3.81 12.97
CA GLN A 224 -14.00 3.87 14.17
C GLN A 224 -14.82 5.15 14.27
N ARG A 225 -14.23 6.31 13.91
CA ARG A 225 -14.94 7.58 13.89
C ARG A 225 -16.05 7.64 12.84
N ARG A 226 -15.85 7.01 11.68
CA ARG A 226 -16.69 7.25 10.49
C ARG A 226 -17.66 6.12 10.16
N LYS A 227 -17.39 4.87 10.58
CA LYS A 227 -18.14 3.69 10.13
C LYS A 227 -19.65 3.75 10.39
N ALA A 228 -20.07 4.45 11.45
CA ALA A 228 -21.47 4.57 11.86
C ALA A 228 -22.20 5.80 11.29
N MET A 229 -21.53 6.63 10.48
CA MET A 229 -22.16 7.83 9.92
C MET A 229 -23.24 7.45 8.89
N PRO A 230 -24.45 8.04 8.94
CA PRO A 230 -25.49 7.76 7.97
C PRO A 230 -25.13 8.34 6.59
N TYR A 231 -25.38 7.58 5.54
CA TYR A 231 -25.17 7.98 4.14
C TYR A 231 -26.36 7.53 3.28
N GLY A 232 -26.58 8.21 2.15
CA GLY A 232 -27.63 7.89 1.19
C GLY A 232 -27.07 7.42 -0.16
N GLU A 233 -27.96 7.33 -1.15
CA GLU A 233 -27.62 6.90 -2.51
C GLU A 233 -26.63 7.86 -3.18
N ARG A 234 -26.77 9.18 -2.97
CA ARG A 234 -25.84 10.18 -3.50
C ARG A 234 -24.39 9.92 -3.06
N GLU A 235 -24.17 9.71 -1.76
CA GLU A 235 -22.85 9.44 -1.23
C GLU A 235 -22.28 8.12 -1.76
N ARG A 236 -23.12 7.10 -1.90
CA ARG A 236 -22.73 5.80 -2.43
C ARG A 236 -22.39 5.88 -3.92
N ASP A 237 -23.17 6.59 -4.73
CA ASP A 237 -22.94 6.77 -6.16
C ASP A 237 -21.64 7.54 -6.43
N PHE A 238 -21.36 8.56 -5.61
CA PHE A 238 -20.08 9.25 -5.66
C PHE A 238 -18.91 8.35 -5.24
N GLN A 239 -19.07 7.53 -4.20
CA GLN A 239 -18.06 6.55 -3.81
C GLN A 239 -17.74 5.58 -4.97
N LEU A 240 -18.76 5.05 -5.65
CA LEU A 240 -18.58 4.15 -6.79
C LEU A 240 -17.89 4.86 -7.96
N TYR A 241 -18.25 6.11 -8.22
CA TYR A 241 -17.59 6.94 -9.24
C TYR A 241 -16.10 7.16 -8.91
N ARG A 242 -15.78 7.55 -7.67
CA ARG A 242 -14.39 7.76 -7.21
C ARG A 242 -13.59 6.46 -7.17
N ARG A 243 -14.21 5.32 -6.87
CA ARG A 243 -13.57 4.00 -7.00
C ARG A 243 -13.14 3.70 -8.45
N GLY A 244 -13.81 4.27 -9.45
CA GLY A 244 -13.36 4.25 -10.85
C GLY A 244 -11.97 4.86 -11.04
N ARG A 245 -11.64 5.94 -10.32
CA ARG A 245 -10.29 6.56 -10.34
C ARG A 245 -9.23 5.69 -9.68
N TYR A 246 -9.61 4.96 -8.64
CA TYR A 246 -8.72 3.97 -8.02
C TYR A 246 -8.34 2.86 -9.00
N VAL A 247 -9.33 2.38 -9.77
CA VAL A 247 -9.12 1.42 -10.87
C VAL A 247 -8.26 2.02 -11.99
N GLU A 248 -8.55 3.26 -12.43
CA GLU A 248 -7.75 3.98 -13.44
C GLU A 248 -6.27 4.04 -13.02
N PHE A 249 -5.97 4.41 -11.77
CA PHE A 249 -4.59 4.46 -11.29
C PHE A 249 -3.92 3.08 -11.32
N ASN A 250 -4.55 2.06 -10.72
CA ASN A 250 -3.94 0.75 -10.57
C ASN A 250 -3.69 0.06 -11.93
N LEU A 251 -4.59 0.25 -12.91
CA LEU A 251 -4.45 -0.41 -14.22
C LEU A 251 -3.59 0.38 -15.22
N VAL A 252 -3.43 1.69 -15.05
CA VAL A 252 -2.72 2.55 -16.02
C VAL A 252 -1.33 2.97 -15.53
N TYR A 253 -1.15 3.19 -14.22
CA TYR A 253 0.06 3.84 -13.68
C TYR A 253 0.79 3.02 -12.62
N ASP A 254 0.09 2.19 -11.85
CA ASP A 254 0.76 1.45 -10.77
C ASP A 254 1.77 0.45 -11.33
N ARG A 255 3.06 0.73 -11.09
CA ARG A 255 4.18 -0.07 -11.59
C ARG A 255 4.12 -1.50 -11.06
N GLY A 256 3.68 -1.68 -9.81
CA GLY A 256 3.56 -2.99 -9.18
C GLY A 256 2.52 -3.88 -9.88
N THR A 257 1.33 -3.34 -10.12
CA THR A 257 0.24 -4.01 -10.84
C THR A 257 0.64 -4.36 -12.27
N LEU A 258 1.16 -3.39 -13.03
CA LEU A 258 1.58 -3.60 -14.42
C LEU A 258 2.67 -4.67 -14.54
N PHE A 259 3.72 -4.57 -13.71
CA PHE A 259 4.80 -5.55 -13.69
C PHE A 259 4.30 -6.94 -13.29
N GLY A 260 3.46 -7.03 -12.26
CA GLY A 260 2.89 -8.29 -11.79
C GLY A 260 2.11 -9.02 -12.89
N LEU A 261 1.25 -8.31 -13.61
CA LEU A 261 0.44 -8.89 -14.69
C LEU A 261 1.31 -9.29 -15.90
N GLN A 262 2.26 -8.45 -16.29
CA GLN A 262 3.14 -8.71 -17.44
C GLN A 262 4.16 -9.82 -17.19
N SER A 263 4.56 -10.05 -15.93
CA SER A 263 5.55 -11.06 -15.54
C SER A 263 4.95 -12.42 -15.19
N GLY A 264 3.63 -12.61 -15.37
CA GLY A 264 2.92 -13.84 -15.03
C GLY A 264 2.80 -14.07 -13.52
N GLY A 265 2.71 -12.99 -12.74
CA GLY A 265 2.36 -13.06 -11.33
C GLY A 265 0.92 -13.57 -11.13
N ARG A 266 0.57 -13.90 -9.88
CA ARG A 266 -0.75 -14.43 -9.56
C ARG A 266 -1.83 -13.36 -9.70
N THR A 267 -2.54 -13.37 -10.83
CA THR A 267 -3.55 -12.36 -11.20
C THR A 267 -4.54 -12.03 -10.10
N GLU A 268 -5.16 -13.04 -9.47
CA GLU A 268 -6.15 -12.83 -8.39
C GLU A 268 -5.56 -12.14 -7.16
N SER A 269 -4.28 -12.38 -6.85
CA SER A 269 -3.59 -11.69 -5.74
C SER A 269 -3.23 -10.24 -6.08
N ILE A 270 -2.97 -9.95 -7.36
CA ILE A 270 -2.63 -8.60 -7.85
C ILE A 270 -3.90 -7.73 -7.93
N LEU A 271 -4.95 -8.28 -8.54
CA LEU A 271 -6.22 -7.59 -8.75
C LEU A 271 -7.10 -7.53 -7.49
N MET A 272 -6.68 -8.15 -6.39
CA MET A 272 -7.29 -7.95 -5.06
C MET A 272 -7.41 -6.45 -4.70
N SER A 273 -6.50 -5.63 -5.20
CA SER A 273 -6.50 -4.17 -5.05
C SER A 273 -7.71 -3.47 -5.69
N MET A 274 -8.48 -4.14 -6.54
CA MET A 274 -9.64 -3.55 -7.21
C MET A 274 -10.83 -3.49 -6.24
N PRO A 275 -11.61 -2.40 -6.27
CA PRO A 275 -12.84 -2.33 -5.51
C PRO A 275 -13.88 -3.35 -6.03
N PRO A 276 -14.79 -3.81 -5.17
CA PRO A 276 -15.84 -4.77 -5.55
C PRO A 276 -16.81 -4.20 -6.59
N MET A 277 -17.00 -2.88 -6.59
CA MET A 277 -17.79 -2.15 -7.57
C MET A 277 -17.14 -0.79 -7.85
N ALA A 278 -17.17 -0.38 -9.12
CA ALA A 278 -16.78 0.94 -9.58
C ALA A 278 -17.75 1.39 -10.69
N ARG A 279 -17.88 2.71 -10.87
CA ARG A 279 -18.76 3.31 -11.86
C ARG A 279 -17.97 4.33 -12.69
N TRP A 280 -18.30 4.42 -13.97
CA TRP A 280 -17.81 5.47 -14.87
C TRP A 280 -19.01 6.21 -15.44
N GLU A 281 -18.85 7.52 -15.58
CA GLU A 281 -19.87 8.40 -16.15
C GLU A 281 -19.19 9.43 -17.06
N TYR A 282 -19.76 9.60 -18.24
CA TYR A 282 -19.23 10.52 -19.24
C TYR A 282 -19.38 11.97 -18.77
N ASN A 283 -18.26 12.70 -18.76
CA ASN A 283 -18.22 14.13 -18.43
C ASN A 283 -18.88 14.51 -17.09
N TRP A 284 -18.81 13.63 -16.10
CA TRP A 284 -19.33 13.92 -14.76
C TRP A 284 -18.45 14.93 -14.02
N SER A 285 -19.08 15.90 -13.38
CA SER A 285 -18.50 16.85 -12.44
C SER A 285 -19.54 17.14 -11.35
N PRO A 286 -19.14 17.34 -10.07
CA PRO A 286 -20.07 17.76 -9.04
C PRO A 286 -20.45 19.23 -9.22
N ASP A 287 -21.61 19.64 -8.70
CA ASP A 287 -21.97 21.05 -8.56
C ASP A 287 -21.00 21.74 -7.57
N ASP A 288 -20.68 23.03 -7.80
CA ASP A 288 -19.64 23.75 -7.05
C ASP A 288 -19.91 23.86 -5.54
N ASP A 289 -21.18 23.85 -5.14
CA ASP A 289 -21.65 23.90 -3.75
C ASP A 289 -21.87 22.52 -3.14
N ALA A 290 -21.75 21.45 -3.93
CA ALA A 290 -21.90 20.08 -3.45
C ALA A 290 -20.72 19.66 -2.55
N PRO A 291 -20.95 18.84 -1.50
CA PRO A 291 -19.87 18.30 -0.67
C PRO A 291 -18.78 17.58 -1.46
N GLU A 292 -19.12 16.96 -2.59
CA GLU A 292 -18.23 16.24 -3.51
C GLU A 292 -17.20 17.16 -4.17
N ALA A 293 -17.56 18.41 -4.50
CA ALA A 293 -16.66 19.38 -5.10
C ALA A 293 -15.49 19.74 -4.17
N ARG A 294 -15.72 19.68 -2.85
CA ARG A 294 -14.69 19.92 -1.83
C ARG A 294 -13.51 18.95 -1.97
N LEU A 295 -13.77 17.67 -2.29
CA LEU A 295 -12.71 16.68 -2.48
C LEU A 295 -11.71 17.15 -3.55
N TYR A 296 -12.22 17.55 -4.72
CA TYR A 296 -11.40 17.98 -5.86
C TYR A 296 -10.71 19.32 -5.59
N ARG A 297 -11.47 20.30 -5.06
CA ARG A 297 -10.95 21.64 -4.85
C ARG A 297 -9.86 21.67 -3.79
N ASP A 298 -10.01 20.91 -2.71
CA ASP A 298 -9.23 21.12 -1.48
C ASP A 298 -8.32 19.94 -1.10
N TYR A 299 -8.61 18.72 -1.53
CA TYR A 299 -7.96 17.49 -1.01
C TYR A 299 -7.15 16.69 -2.04
N LEU A 300 -7.55 16.67 -3.32
CA LEU A 300 -6.86 15.87 -4.35
C LEU A 300 -5.68 16.60 -5.02
N LYS A 301 -4.87 17.26 -4.19
CA LYS A 301 -3.65 17.96 -4.58
C LYS A 301 -2.62 17.89 -3.45
N PRO A 302 -1.31 17.97 -3.77
CA PRO A 302 -0.29 18.03 -2.73
C PRO A 302 -0.54 19.20 -1.77
N ARG A 303 -0.61 18.90 -0.47
CA ARG A 303 -0.86 19.88 0.59
C ARG A 303 -0.11 19.50 1.86
N GLU A 304 0.25 20.50 2.65
CA GLU A 304 0.76 20.30 4.02
C GLU A 304 -0.41 20.14 4.99
N TRP A 305 -0.47 18.99 5.66
CA TRP A 305 -1.54 18.56 6.57
C TRP A 305 -1.20 18.84 8.03
#